data_AF-A0A3B9LA62-F1
#
_entry.id   AF-A0A3B9LA62-F1
#
_cell.length_a   1.000
_cell.length_b   1.000
_cell.length_c   1.000
_cell.angle_alpha   90.00
_cell.angle_beta   90.00
_cell.angle_gamma   90.00
#
_symmetry.space_group_name_H-M   'P 1'
#
loop_
_entity.id
_entity.type
_entity.pdbx_description
1 polymer ?
#
loop_
_entity_poly.entity_id
_entity_poly.type
_entity_poly.pdbx_seq_one_letter_code
_entity_poly.pdbx_strand_id
1 'polypeptide(L)'
;FQNGGLEGILEKFKQGGLAEQAASWVGKGENLPISAEQINSVLGNSSIAEMAAKFGITPEVLSAQIAEHLPTVVDKMTPNGQVEANSGNLLSTVLSMLK
;
A
#
# COMPACT_ATOMS: atom_id res chain seq x y z
N PHE A 1 -12.60 -16.48 -2.15
CA PHE A 1 -11.46 -15.84 -2.83
C PHE A 1 -11.16 -14.52 -2.13
N GLN A 2 -10.03 -14.48 -1.41
CA GLN A 2 -9.58 -13.38 -0.56
C GLN A 2 -9.16 -12.18 -1.43
N ASN A 3 -10.13 -11.48 -2.01
CA ASN A 3 -9.88 -10.29 -2.82
C ASN A 3 -9.45 -9.13 -1.91
N GLY A 4 -8.16 -9.05 -1.56
CA GLY A 4 -7.62 -7.94 -0.77
C GLY A 4 -6.31 -8.18 -0.02
N GLY A 5 -5.60 -9.29 -0.28
CA GLY A 5 -4.24 -9.49 0.22
C GLY A 5 -3.21 -8.60 -0.48
N LEU A 6 -1.94 -8.73 -0.09
CA LEU A 6 -0.81 -8.00 -0.69
C LEU A 6 -0.83 -8.03 -2.23
N GLU A 7 -1.05 -9.22 -2.83
CA GLU A 7 -1.07 -9.40 -4.28
C GLU A 7 -2.12 -8.52 -4.98
N GLY A 8 -3.33 -8.44 -4.44
CA GLY A 8 -4.40 -7.63 -5.01
C GLY A 8 -4.13 -6.13 -4.90
N ILE A 9 -3.45 -5.69 -3.85
CA ILE A 9 -3.03 -4.29 -3.73
C ILE A 9 -1.93 -3.97 -4.75
N LEU A 10 -0.92 -4.83 -4.88
CA LEU A 10 0.13 -4.67 -5.89
C LEU A 10 -0.44 -4.68 -7.32
N GLU A 11 -1.46 -5.51 -7.56
CA GLU A 11 -2.16 -5.52 -8.84
C GLU A 11 -2.86 -4.18 -9.12
N LYS A 12 -3.52 -3.56 -8.13
CA LYS A 12 -4.10 -2.22 -8.29
C LYS A 12 -3.04 -1.18 -8.63
N PHE A 13 -1.87 -1.21 -8.00
CA PHE A 13 -0.76 -0.31 -8.33
C PHE A 13 -0.27 -0.53 -9.77
N LYS A 14 -0.12 -1.78 -10.20
CA LYS A 14 0.21 -2.11 -11.60
C LYS A 14 -0.82 -1.58 -12.59
N GLN A 15 -2.12 -1.78 -12.30
CA GLN A 15 -3.23 -1.27 -13.12
C GLN A 15 -3.30 0.26 -13.14
N GLY A 16 -2.87 0.92 -12.07
CA GLY A 16 -2.74 2.38 -11.97
C GLY A 16 -1.51 2.97 -12.66
N GLY A 17 -0.74 2.19 -13.41
CA GLY A 17 0.48 2.64 -14.09
C GLY A 17 1.71 2.74 -13.18
N LEU A 18 1.65 2.17 -11.97
CA LEU A 18 2.71 2.22 -10.96
C LEU A 18 3.38 0.83 -10.80
N ALA A 19 3.53 0.13 -11.92
CA ALA A 19 4.11 -1.21 -11.93
C ALA A 19 5.57 -1.22 -11.50
N GLU A 20 6.35 -0.19 -11.86
CA GLU A 20 7.76 -0.06 -11.47
C GLU A 20 7.92 0.18 -9.97
N GLN A 21 7.09 1.06 -9.39
CA GLN A 21 7.06 1.29 -7.95
C GLN A 21 6.68 0.01 -7.20
N ALA A 22 5.59 -0.64 -7.61
CA ALA A 22 5.16 -1.89 -7.01
C ALA A 22 6.22 -3.00 -7.10
N ALA A 23 6.95 -3.09 -8.21
CA ALA A 23 8.04 -4.04 -8.37
C ALA A 23 9.25 -3.69 -7.49
N SER A 24 9.56 -2.40 -7.31
CA SER A 24 10.67 -1.95 -6.47
C SER A 24 10.47 -2.36 -5.01
N TRP A 25 9.24 -2.28 -4.50
CA TRP A 25 8.92 -2.65 -3.11
C TRP A 25 8.93 -4.14 -2.86
N VAL A 26 8.69 -4.95 -3.89
CA VAL A 26 8.74 -6.41 -3.80
C VAL A 26 10.17 -6.91 -3.97
N GLY A 27 11.01 -6.19 -4.71
CA GLY A 27 12.39 -6.56 -4.98
C GLY A 27 13.32 -6.31 -3.79
N LYS A 28 14.61 -6.60 -3.97
CA LYS A 28 15.67 -6.36 -2.97
C LYS A 28 16.42 -5.04 -3.20
N GLY A 29 15.90 -4.19 -4.08
CA GLY A 29 16.51 -2.92 -4.46
C GLY A 29 16.07 -1.77 -3.56
N GLU A 30 16.35 -0.54 -3.98
CA GLU A 30 15.77 0.63 -3.33
C GLU A 30 14.26 0.69 -3.58
N ASN A 31 13.50 0.96 -2.52
CA ASN A 31 12.07 1.18 -2.60
C ASN A 31 11.79 2.55 -3.22
N LEU A 32 11.15 2.56 -4.38
CA LEU A 32 10.78 3.83 -5.02
C LEU A 32 9.72 4.56 -4.19
N PRO A 33 9.84 5.88 -4.04
CA PRO A 33 8.84 6.67 -3.33
C PRO A 33 7.53 6.70 -4.13
N ILE A 34 6.44 6.96 -3.41
CA ILE A 34 5.11 7.16 -3.97
C ILE A 34 4.47 8.40 -3.34
N SER A 35 3.64 9.12 -4.08
CA SER A 35 2.94 10.30 -3.57
C SER A 35 1.56 9.95 -3.00
N ALA A 36 1.07 10.80 -2.10
CA ALA A 36 -0.29 10.73 -1.57
C ALA A 36 -1.36 10.75 -2.69
N GLU A 37 -1.11 11.51 -3.76
CA GLU A 37 -2.00 11.56 -4.92
C GLU A 37 -2.05 10.22 -5.66
N GLN A 38 -0.89 9.58 -5.86
CA GLN A 38 -0.81 8.24 -6.47
C GLN A 38 -1.53 7.19 -5.61
N ILE A 39 -1.39 7.27 -4.28
CA ILE A 39 -2.16 6.42 -3.35
C ILE A 39 -3.67 6.63 -3.53
N ASN A 40 -4.11 7.88 -3.59
CA ASN A 40 -5.52 8.23 -3.81
C ASN A 40 -6.04 7.71 -5.15
N SER A 41 -5.26 7.82 -6.22
CA SER A 41 -5.62 7.32 -7.55
C SER A 41 -5.79 5.80 -7.58
N VAL A 42 -5.01 5.05 -6.80
CA VAL A 42 -5.05 3.58 -6.80
C VAL A 42 -6.08 3.01 -5.83
N LEU A 43 -6.15 3.53 -4.61
CA LEU A 43 -7.03 3.01 -3.56
C LEU A 43 -8.43 3.63 -3.62
N GLY A 44 -8.56 4.79 -4.27
CA GLY A 44 -9.79 5.55 -4.39
C GLY A 44 -10.05 6.47 -3.20
N ASN A 45 -10.49 7.69 -3.50
CA ASN A 45 -10.76 8.73 -2.51
C ASN A 45 -11.82 8.31 -1.47
N SER A 46 -12.88 7.60 -1.90
CA SER A 46 -13.93 7.14 -0.97
C SER A 46 -13.39 6.17 0.07
N SER A 47 -12.59 5.19 -0.34
CA SER A 47 -11.98 4.21 0.57
C SER A 47 -11.09 4.90 1.60
N ILE A 48 -10.28 5.86 1.15
CA ILE A 48 -9.36 6.60 2.02
C ILE A 48 -10.14 7.50 2.98
N ALA A 49 -11.21 8.14 2.53
CA ALA A 49 -12.07 8.94 3.40
C ALA A 49 -12.72 8.11 4.51
N GLU A 50 -13.24 6.92 4.18
CA GLU A 50 -13.82 5.99 5.17
C GLU A 50 -12.78 5.51 6.18
N MET A 51 -11.55 5.24 5.73
CA MET A 51 -10.46 4.85 6.62
C MET A 51 -10.03 6.02 7.51
N ALA A 52 -9.82 7.21 6.95
CA ALA A 52 -9.37 8.40 7.67
C ALA A 52 -10.33 8.80 8.78
N ALA A 53 -11.65 8.67 8.54
CA ALA A 53 -12.68 8.91 9.54
C ALA A 53 -12.53 8.00 10.78
N LYS A 54 -12.05 6.76 10.63
CA LYS A 54 -11.81 5.84 11.76
C LYS A 54 -10.64 6.27 12.64
N PHE A 55 -9.69 7.00 12.09
CA PHE A 55 -8.52 7.54 12.79
C PHE A 55 -8.74 8.99 13.27
N GLY A 56 -9.87 9.62 12.91
CA GLY A 56 -10.13 11.02 13.24
C GLY A 56 -9.22 12.01 12.53
N ILE A 57 -8.69 11.62 11.36
CA ILE A 57 -7.78 12.46 10.54
C ILE A 57 -8.41 12.76 9.17
N THR A 58 -7.79 13.67 8.41
CA THR A 58 -8.24 13.98 7.04
C THR A 58 -7.76 12.91 6.05
N PRO A 59 -8.46 12.72 4.92
CA PRO A 59 -8.04 11.79 3.86
C PRO A 59 -6.63 12.10 3.32
N GLU A 60 -6.27 13.37 3.24
CA GLU A 60 -4.94 13.83 2.78
C GLU A 60 -3.83 13.42 3.75
N VAL A 61 -4.07 13.53 5.07
CA VAL A 61 -3.11 13.07 6.08
C VAL A 61 -2.97 11.55 6.00
N LEU A 62 -4.08 10.82 5.86
CA LEU A 62 -4.01 9.36 5.76
C LEU A 62 -3.27 8.91 4.50
N SER A 63 -3.54 9.50 3.34
CA SER A 63 -2.88 9.10 2.10
C SER A 63 -1.38 9.42 2.12
N ALA A 64 -0.96 10.52 2.76
CA ALA A 64 0.44 10.82 3.00
C ALA A 64 1.12 9.78 3.90
N GLN A 65 0.46 9.41 5.00
CA GLN A 65 0.95 8.37 5.93
C GLN A 65 1.07 7.00 5.24
N ILE A 66 0.09 6.63 4.42
CA ILE A 66 0.16 5.41 3.62
C ILE A 66 1.33 5.51 2.64
N ALA A 67 1.49 6.63 1.93
CA ALA A 67 2.57 6.82 0.96
C ALA A 67 3.97 6.69 1.59
N GLU A 68 4.14 7.16 2.82
CA GLU A 68 5.41 7.09 3.55
C GLU A 68 5.77 5.65 3.97
N HIS A 69 4.79 4.88 4.46
CA HIS A 69 5.07 3.58 5.06
C HIS A 69 4.86 2.39 4.12
N LEU A 70 3.99 2.52 3.12
CA LEU A 70 3.63 1.43 2.21
C LEU A 70 4.84 0.75 1.57
N PRO A 71 5.83 1.48 0.99
CA PRO A 71 6.98 0.85 0.34
C PRO A 71 7.74 -0.08 1.28
N THR A 72 8.05 0.39 2.50
CA THR A 72 8.79 -0.38 3.50
C THR A 72 7.99 -1.55 4.06
N VAL A 73 6.66 -1.42 4.18
CA VAL A 73 5.83 -2.54 4.66
C VAL A 73 5.76 -3.66 3.62
N VAL A 74 5.62 -3.32 2.34
CA VAL A 74 5.64 -4.32 1.25
C VAL A 74 6.98 -5.07 1.21
N ASP A 75 8.10 -4.34 1.29
CA ASP A 75 9.45 -4.92 1.35
C ASP A 75 9.58 -5.92 2.53
N LYS A 76 9.17 -5.51 3.73
CA LYS A 76 9.17 -6.40 4.91
C LYS A 76 8.26 -7.61 4.77
N MET A 77 7.17 -7.50 4.01
CA MET A 77 6.27 -8.61 3.72
C MET A 77 6.78 -9.51 2.59
N THR A 78 7.81 -9.10 1.84
CA THR A 78 8.37 -9.82 0.70
C THR A 78 9.89 -10.04 0.83
N PRO A 79 10.38 -10.60 1.95
CA PRO A 79 11.82 -10.72 2.24
C PRO A 79 12.60 -11.54 1.19
N ASN A 80 11.91 -12.40 0.45
CA ASN A 80 12.50 -13.23 -0.60
C ASN A 80 12.52 -12.56 -1.98
N GLY A 81 12.06 -11.31 -2.11
CA GLY A 81 11.92 -10.66 -3.40
C GLY A 81 10.61 -11.02 -4.14
N GLN A 82 9.67 -11.66 -3.45
CA GLN A 82 8.49 -12.30 -4.02
C GLN A 82 7.32 -12.24 -3.03
N VAL A 83 6.09 -12.21 -3.58
CA VAL A 83 4.86 -12.30 -2.77
C VAL A 83 4.62 -13.75 -2.39
N GLU A 84 4.70 -14.04 -1.10
CA GLU A 84 4.41 -15.38 -0.58
C GLU A 84 2.89 -15.60 -0.55
N ALA A 85 2.44 -16.84 -0.77
CA ALA A 85 1.00 -17.17 -0.77
C ALA A 85 0.29 -16.89 0.57
N ASN A 86 1.07 -16.74 1.66
CA ASN A 86 0.57 -16.40 3.00
C ASN A 86 0.75 -14.91 3.36
N SER A 87 1.06 -14.06 2.37
CA SER A 87 1.19 -12.61 2.60
C SER A 87 -0.16 -12.04 3.05
N GLY A 88 -0.21 -11.53 4.28
CA GLY A 88 -1.43 -11.02 4.92
C GLY A 88 -2.05 -9.79 4.24
N ASN A 89 -3.03 -9.17 4.92
CA ASN A 89 -3.69 -7.96 4.43
C ASN A 89 -2.77 -6.73 4.59
N LEU A 90 -2.17 -6.26 3.50
CA LEU A 90 -1.23 -5.13 3.50
C LEU A 90 -1.80 -3.85 4.12
N LEU A 91 -3.00 -3.45 3.70
CA LEU A 91 -3.60 -2.21 4.18
C LEU A 91 -3.85 -2.25 5.69
N SER A 92 -4.33 -3.37 6.21
CA SER A 92 -4.54 -3.53 7.65
C SER A 92 -3.22 -3.45 8.43
N THR A 93 -2.13 -4.01 7.89
CA THR A 93 -0.80 -3.90 8.48
C THR A 93 -0.33 -2.46 8.53
N VAL A 94 -0.41 -1.73 7.42
CA VAL A 94 -0.03 -0.30 7.36
C VAL A 94 -0.87 0.51 8.35
N LEU A 95 -2.19 0.34 8.34
CA LEU A 95 -3.11 1.06 9.25
C LEU A 95 -2.85 0.74 10.73
N SER A 96 -2.42 -0.48 11.05
CA SER A 96 -2.09 -0.86 12.43
C SER A 96 -0.81 -0.20 12.93
N MET A 97 0.10 0.19 12.03
CA MET A 97 1.30 0.96 12.38
C MET A 97 1.00 2.45 12.62
N LEU A 98 -0.14 2.94 12.15
CA LEU A 98 -0.56 4.35 12.30
C LEU A 98 -1.35 4.61 13.59
N LYS A 99 -1.77 3.56 14.29
CA LYS A 99 -2.56 3.65 15.52
C LYS A 99 -1.68 3.93 16.73
#